data_AF-A0A914W0I7-F1
#
_entry.id   AF-A0A914W0I7-F1
#
_cell.length_a   1.000
_cell.length_b   1.000
_cell.length_c   1.000
_cell.angle_alpha   90.00
_cell.angle_beta   90.00
_cell.angle_gamma   90.00
#
_symmetry.space_group_name_H-M   'P 1'
#
loop_
_entity.id
_entity.type
_entity.pdbx_description
1 polymer ?
#
loop_
_entity_poly.entity_id
_entity_poly.type
_entity_poly.pdbx_seq_one_letter_code
_entity_poly.pdbx_strand_id
1 'polypeptide(L)'
;MIWFDAEYFCRSNLTSAHLTSISSAFETSNINALIGGTSGISTELWIGAYDMQINGSFVWIDGKQLQYTNWGPGQPDLSKQCVVLLPQSSGKWKTESCDMKNSFVCEYYQSGESSSSATFTTSSGTMRTTGTPSPGTTSQAGQQLTDCYDLLHKQGVTKSGNYTIYPPGIAPFQVYCDMDTSGGGWTVFQKRQDSSFPFWARSWADYKNGFGNGLDRNAWLGLDRIHILSTKDTSVVLHVDLYGNRCEGHSACGSTDFDPDGHWFGEWGFSIASEADYYRIHLKKGATGTLSTNSKNPFYEDSDGQTFTTIDKQTDHSGHANCASKDLYGQGAWWYPPKCGDVFLNGEYNPPHWGPYGFSWHRYGSDHDYYINPIVSPGWPDAYFNSMRCSYYIQALDGYVISLNFTSFNTELCCDYVYLYDGPDESSPLIQRLSGTEFVGSTWTSKGRSLTVLFTSDNNIVEQGFMANFTQQRLIDPCSKISCHNGGTCVTDGNNPECKCTACYTGEFCEISKPNPCSNSSGMCQNGGTCVFDNATCSDASCQCAASFSGPFCNQHTS
;
A
#
# COMPACT_ATOMS: atom_id res chain seq x y z
N MET A 1 -24.20 -11.67 -26.88
CA MET A 1 -23.24 -11.52 -25.77
C MET A 1 -22.79 -10.07 -25.72
N ILE A 2 -22.38 -9.56 -24.55
CA ILE A 2 -21.70 -8.26 -24.51
C ILE A 2 -20.32 -8.40 -25.18
N TRP A 3 -19.68 -7.29 -25.55
CA TRP A 3 -18.47 -7.33 -26.39
C TRP A 3 -17.35 -8.17 -25.76
N PHE A 4 -17.12 -8.00 -24.45
CA PHE A 4 -16.08 -8.74 -23.72
C PHE A 4 -16.40 -10.24 -23.57
N ASP A 5 -17.67 -10.60 -23.33
CA ASP A 5 -18.12 -12.00 -23.27
C ASP A 5 -17.94 -12.69 -24.64
N ALA A 6 -18.18 -11.96 -25.73
CA ALA A 6 -17.99 -12.46 -27.09
C ALA A 6 -16.51 -12.74 -27.39
N GLU A 7 -15.61 -11.85 -26.97
CA GLU A 7 -14.16 -12.05 -27.07
C GLU A 7 -13.70 -13.26 -26.27
N TYR A 8 -14.16 -13.37 -25.02
CA TYR A 8 -13.89 -14.53 -24.18
C TYR A 8 -14.38 -15.83 -24.82
N PHE A 9 -15.57 -15.83 -25.41
CA PHE A 9 -16.11 -16.99 -26.11
C PHE A 9 -15.21 -17.43 -27.27
N CYS A 10 -14.71 -16.47 -28.07
CA CYS A 10 -13.80 -16.77 -29.18
C CYS A 10 -12.52 -17.44 -28.67
N ARG A 11 -11.89 -16.89 -27.63
CA ARG A 11 -10.64 -17.40 -27.06
C ARG A 11 -10.76 -18.77 -26.39
N SER A 12 -11.91 -19.05 -25.77
CA SER A 12 -12.11 -20.25 -24.95
C SER A 12 -12.49 -21.50 -25.75
N ASN A 13 -13.14 -21.33 -26.91
CA ASN A 13 -13.68 -22.46 -27.67
C ASN A 13 -12.84 -22.85 -28.91
N LEU A 14 -11.88 -22.00 -29.31
CA LEU A 14 -11.08 -22.18 -30.52
C LEU A 14 -9.61 -21.82 -30.23
N THR A 15 -8.68 -22.70 -30.60
CA THR A 15 -7.23 -22.46 -30.40
C THR A 15 -6.77 -21.24 -31.22
N SER A 16 -6.09 -20.30 -30.57
CA SER A 16 -5.56 -19.07 -31.20
C SER A 16 -6.64 -18.22 -31.91
N ALA A 17 -7.79 -18.07 -31.25
CA ALA A 17 -8.93 -17.34 -31.78
C ALA A 17 -9.28 -16.10 -30.95
N HIS A 18 -9.86 -15.09 -31.60
CA HIS A 18 -10.35 -13.85 -30.99
C HIS A 18 -11.44 -13.23 -31.88
N LEU A 19 -12.10 -12.16 -31.44
CA LEU A 19 -13.01 -11.38 -32.29
C LEU A 19 -12.24 -10.86 -33.51
N THR A 20 -12.84 -10.99 -34.69
CA THR A 20 -12.14 -10.81 -35.95
C THR A 20 -11.52 -9.41 -36.11
N SER A 21 -10.28 -9.38 -36.60
CA SER A 21 -9.60 -8.21 -37.11
C SER A 21 -9.86 -8.10 -38.62
N ILE A 22 -10.09 -6.88 -39.11
CA ILE A 22 -10.37 -6.65 -40.54
C ILE A 22 -9.33 -5.70 -41.10
N SER A 23 -8.37 -6.26 -41.81
CA SER A 23 -7.26 -5.58 -42.45
C SER A 23 -7.53 -5.17 -43.90
N SER A 24 -8.62 -5.66 -44.51
CA SER A 24 -8.94 -5.35 -45.92
C SER A 24 -10.42 -5.43 -46.31
N ALA A 25 -10.75 -4.82 -47.44
CA ALA A 25 -12.07 -4.97 -48.08
C ALA A 25 -12.36 -6.40 -48.54
N PHE A 26 -11.30 -7.20 -48.79
CA PHE A 26 -11.43 -8.61 -49.16
C PHE A 26 -11.93 -9.44 -47.98
N GLU A 27 -11.38 -9.23 -46.79
CA GLU A 27 -11.84 -9.88 -45.55
C GLU A 27 -13.29 -9.51 -45.21
N THR A 28 -13.65 -8.23 -45.35
CA THR A 28 -15.06 -7.78 -45.23
C THR A 28 -15.99 -8.57 -46.16
N SER A 29 -15.56 -8.85 -47.38
CA SER A 29 -16.36 -9.59 -48.36
C SER A 29 -16.51 -11.06 -47.99
N ASN A 30 -15.45 -11.69 -47.47
CA ASN A 30 -15.48 -13.07 -46.99
C ASN A 30 -16.41 -13.23 -45.78
N ILE A 31 -16.36 -12.28 -44.83
CA ILE A 31 -17.24 -12.25 -43.66
C ILE A 31 -18.71 -12.11 -44.11
N ASN A 32 -19.02 -11.19 -45.02
CA ASN A 32 -20.38 -11.02 -45.55
C ASN A 32 -20.89 -12.27 -46.29
N ALA A 33 -20.02 -12.96 -47.04
CA ALA A 33 -20.38 -14.21 -47.72
C ALA A 33 -20.67 -15.35 -46.72
N LEU A 34 -19.91 -15.44 -45.62
CA LEU A 34 -20.13 -16.39 -44.54
C LEU A 34 -21.49 -16.16 -43.85
N ILE A 35 -21.83 -14.90 -43.60
CA ILE A 35 -23.06 -14.50 -42.89
C ILE A 35 -24.29 -14.64 -43.79
N GLY A 36 -24.18 -14.32 -45.08
CA GLY A 36 -25.29 -14.35 -46.04
C GLY A 36 -25.98 -15.70 -46.23
N GLY A 37 -25.34 -16.80 -45.82
CA GLY A 37 -25.89 -18.15 -45.84
C GLY A 37 -26.63 -18.59 -44.57
N THR A 38 -26.68 -17.76 -43.52
CA THR A 38 -27.13 -18.19 -42.19
C THR A 38 -28.42 -17.48 -41.76
N SER A 39 -29.48 -18.24 -41.47
CA SER A 39 -30.77 -17.71 -41.03
C SER A 39 -30.72 -17.31 -39.55
N GLY A 40 -31.27 -16.15 -39.18
CA GLY A 40 -31.40 -15.73 -37.77
C GLY A 40 -30.20 -14.99 -37.17
N ILE A 41 -29.21 -14.61 -37.98
CA ILE A 41 -28.11 -13.75 -37.53
C ILE A 41 -28.60 -12.31 -37.31
N SER A 42 -28.19 -11.73 -36.18
CA SER A 42 -28.43 -10.32 -35.82
C SER A 42 -28.00 -9.35 -36.93
N THR A 43 -28.65 -8.19 -37.00
CA THR A 43 -28.26 -7.10 -37.91
C THR A 43 -26.91 -6.47 -37.56
N GLU A 44 -26.35 -6.81 -36.40
CA GLU A 44 -25.14 -6.22 -35.83
C GLU A 44 -24.26 -7.30 -35.21
N LEU A 45 -22.98 -7.29 -35.57
CA LEU A 45 -22.01 -8.30 -35.18
C LEU A 45 -20.79 -7.68 -34.52
N TRP A 46 -20.44 -8.11 -33.31
CA TRP A 46 -19.19 -7.71 -32.69
C TRP A 46 -17.99 -8.15 -33.51
N ILE A 47 -17.05 -7.22 -33.69
CA ILE A 47 -15.71 -7.42 -34.26
C ILE A 47 -14.66 -6.90 -33.28
N GLY A 48 -13.39 -7.26 -33.50
CA GLY A 48 -12.30 -7.01 -32.56
C GLY A 48 -11.80 -5.56 -32.50
N ALA A 49 -12.42 -4.63 -33.22
CA ALA A 49 -12.08 -3.22 -33.16
C ALA A 49 -12.73 -2.54 -31.95
N TYR A 50 -11.97 -1.70 -31.27
CA TYR A 50 -12.42 -0.94 -30.11
C TYR A 50 -11.55 0.30 -29.89
N ASP A 51 -12.12 1.35 -29.32
CA ASP A 51 -11.43 2.57 -28.91
C ASP A 51 -11.34 2.63 -27.39
N MET A 52 -10.10 2.73 -26.92
CA MET A 52 -9.75 2.73 -25.51
C MET A 52 -9.36 4.14 -25.03
N GLN A 53 -9.24 5.12 -25.92
CA GLN A 53 -8.89 6.49 -25.58
C GLN A 53 -10.10 7.38 -25.84
N ILE A 54 -10.40 8.35 -24.98
CA ILE A 54 -11.46 9.36 -25.22
C ILE A 54 -11.09 10.29 -26.43
N ASN A 55 -10.12 9.91 -27.27
CA ASN A 55 -9.56 10.68 -28.38
C ASN A 55 -9.65 9.99 -29.77
N GLY A 56 -10.49 8.97 -29.98
CA GLY A 56 -10.79 8.48 -31.34
C GLY A 56 -9.74 7.57 -31.96
N SER A 57 -8.99 6.81 -31.15
CA SER A 57 -7.85 5.99 -31.60
C SER A 57 -8.15 4.49 -31.47
N PHE A 58 -8.99 4.00 -32.38
CA PHE A 58 -9.39 2.58 -32.47
C PHE A 58 -8.20 1.66 -32.76
N VAL A 59 -8.16 0.50 -32.10
CA VAL A 59 -7.17 -0.58 -32.28
C VAL A 59 -7.85 -1.94 -32.40
N TRP A 60 -7.14 -2.94 -32.91
CA TRP A 60 -7.62 -4.33 -32.94
C TRP A 60 -7.25 -5.08 -31.65
N ILE A 61 -8.09 -6.02 -31.23
CA ILE A 61 -7.90 -6.84 -30.02
C ILE A 61 -6.68 -7.78 -30.08
N ASP A 62 -6.11 -7.98 -31.26
CA ASP A 62 -4.85 -8.69 -31.49
C ASP A 62 -3.62 -7.76 -31.46
N GLY A 63 -3.81 -6.48 -31.14
CA GLY A 63 -2.76 -5.47 -31.07
C GLY A 63 -2.37 -4.85 -32.41
N LYS A 64 -2.99 -5.25 -33.54
CA LYS A 64 -2.74 -4.61 -34.83
C LYS A 64 -3.28 -3.17 -34.84
N GLN A 65 -2.56 -2.29 -35.54
CA GLN A 65 -3.05 -0.93 -35.79
C GLN A 65 -4.17 -0.93 -36.83
N LEU A 66 -5.12 0.00 -36.68
CA LEU A 66 -6.28 0.15 -37.57
C LEU A 66 -5.87 0.82 -38.91
N GLN A 67 -5.21 0.06 -39.78
CA GLN A 67 -4.72 0.52 -41.10
C GLN A 67 -5.84 0.61 -42.15
N TYR A 68 -6.85 -0.25 -42.02
CA TYR A 68 -8.04 -0.28 -42.87
C TYR A 68 -9.27 0.07 -42.04
N THR A 69 -10.19 0.85 -42.62
CA THR A 69 -11.46 1.18 -41.98
C THR A 69 -12.61 1.05 -42.96
N ASN A 70 -13.77 0.60 -42.45
CA ASN A 70 -15.01 0.56 -43.23
C ASN A 70 -16.16 1.24 -42.48
N TRP A 71 -15.91 2.40 -41.87
CA TRP A 71 -16.92 3.14 -41.11
C TRP A 71 -18.17 3.47 -41.94
N GLY A 72 -19.33 3.35 -41.30
CA GLY A 72 -20.61 3.81 -41.81
C GLY A 72 -20.74 5.33 -41.76
N PRO A 73 -21.79 5.89 -42.39
CA PRO A 73 -22.07 7.33 -42.32
C PRO A 73 -22.18 7.81 -40.87
N GLY A 74 -21.44 8.87 -40.52
CA GLY A 74 -21.46 9.47 -39.17
C GLY A 74 -20.70 8.70 -38.10
N GLN A 75 -19.83 7.76 -38.48
CA GLN A 75 -19.03 6.93 -37.58
C GLN A 75 -17.53 7.18 -37.78
N PRO A 76 -16.69 6.97 -36.75
CA PRO A 76 -17.04 6.52 -35.40
C PRO A 76 -17.73 7.60 -34.56
N ASP A 77 -18.76 7.22 -33.78
CA ASP A 77 -19.25 8.04 -32.67
C ASP A 77 -18.32 7.83 -31.47
N LEU A 78 -17.54 8.87 -31.15
CA LEU A 78 -16.49 8.87 -30.13
C LEU A 78 -17.01 8.74 -28.69
N SER A 79 -18.33 8.83 -28.48
CA SER A 79 -18.94 8.54 -27.17
C SER A 79 -19.06 7.05 -26.88
N LYS A 80 -18.73 6.19 -27.85
CA LYS A 80 -18.88 4.73 -27.78
C LYS A 80 -17.57 4.03 -28.18
N GLN A 81 -17.29 2.92 -27.52
CA GLN A 81 -15.95 2.31 -27.49
C GLN A 81 -15.84 1.01 -28.30
N CYS A 82 -16.90 0.22 -28.40
CA CYS A 82 -16.86 -1.08 -29.09
C CYS A 82 -17.39 -0.96 -30.51
N VAL A 83 -16.98 -1.85 -31.42
CA VAL A 83 -17.36 -1.76 -32.84
C VAL A 83 -18.16 -2.98 -33.27
N VAL A 84 -19.26 -2.72 -33.98
CA VAL A 84 -19.99 -3.77 -34.73
C VAL A 84 -19.82 -3.61 -36.22
N LEU A 85 -19.83 -4.74 -36.92
CA LEU A 85 -20.02 -4.85 -38.36
C LEU A 85 -21.51 -4.99 -38.69
N LEU A 86 -21.94 -4.33 -39.76
CA LEU A 86 -23.32 -4.30 -40.27
C LEU A 86 -23.41 -5.08 -41.59
N PRO A 87 -23.84 -6.36 -41.58
CA PRO A 87 -23.85 -7.20 -42.78
C PRO A 87 -24.78 -6.65 -43.88
N GLN A 88 -25.94 -6.13 -43.47
CA GLN A 88 -26.95 -5.56 -44.37
C GLN A 88 -26.52 -4.22 -45.00
N SER A 89 -25.38 -3.68 -44.59
CA SER A 89 -24.84 -2.43 -45.10
C SER A 89 -23.46 -2.65 -45.72
N SER A 90 -23.26 -3.73 -46.48
CA SER A 90 -21.96 -4.04 -47.11
C SER A 90 -20.80 -4.15 -46.12
N GLY A 91 -21.07 -4.63 -44.90
CA GLY A 91 -20.07 -4.79 -43.84
C GLY A 91 -19.57 -3.47 -43.24
N LYS A 92 -20.35 -2.38 -43.33
CA LYS A 92 -20.01 -1.10 -42.70
C LYS A 92 -19.90 -1.23 -41.18
N TRP A 93 -19.05 -0.41 -40.56
CA TRP A 93 -18.81 -0.43 -39.13
C TRP A 93 -19.54 0.72 -38.43
N LYS A 94 -20.02 0.49 -37.22
CA LYS A 94 -20.48 1.54 -36.31
C LYS A 94 -19.95 1.28 -34.90
N THR A 95 -19.79 2.34 -34.12
CA THR A 95 -19.50 2.21 -32.70
C THR A 95 -20.78 1.91 -31.91
N GLU A 96 -20.64 1.13 -30.86
CA GLU A 96 -21.72 0.70 -29.98
C GLU A 96 -21.26 0.64 -28.52
N SER A 97 -22.21 0.79 -27.59
CA SER A 97 -21.93 0.56 -26.16
C SER A 97 -21.53 -0.90 -25.93
N CYS A 98 -20.40 -1.13 -25.26
CA CYS A 98 -19.82 -2.46 -25.06
C CYS A 98 -20.74 -3.42 -24.28
N ASP A 99 -21.68 -2.89 -23.49
CA ASP A 99 -22.63 -3.66 -22.68
C ASP A 99 -23.86 -4.14 -23.47
N MET A 100 -23.96 -3.79 -24.76
CA MET A 100 -25.05 -4.24 -25.62
C MET A 100 -24.89 -5.72 -25.98
N LYS A 101 -26.01 -6.44 -26.07
CA LYS A 101 -25.97 -7.87 -26.44
C LYS A 101 -26.08 -8.02 -27.96
N ASN A 102 -24.98 -8.39 -28.61
CA ASN A 102 -24.95 -8.68 -30.06
C ASN A 102 -24.47 -10.11 -30.37
N SER A 103 -24.69 -10.55 -31.61
CA SER A 103 -23.99 -11.70 -32.19
C SER A 103 -22.55 -11.28 -32.54
N PHE A 104 -21.66 -12.21 -32.88
CA PHE A 104 -20.23 -11.89 -33.02
C PHE A 104 -19.52 -12.82 -34.00
N VAL A 105 -18.35 -12.38 -34.50
CA VAL A 105 -17.53 -13.13 -35.44
C VAL A 105 -16.14 -13.35 -34.85
N CYS A 106 -15.74 -14.60 -34.72
CA CYS A 106 -14.39 -14.98 -34.32
C CYS A 106 -13.51 -15.22 -35.54
N GLU A 107 -12.23 -14.87 -35.46
CA GLU A 107 -11.18 -15.38 -36.33
C GLU A 107 -10.27 -16.32 -35.54
N TYR A 108 -9.62 -17.24 -36.24
CA TYR A 108 -8.67 -18.19 -35.67
C TYR A 108 -7.60 -18.55 -36.70
N TYR A 109 -6.39 -18.86 -36.26
CA TYR A 109 -5.32 -19.32 -37.14
C TYR A 109 -5.32 -20.84 -37.23
N GLN A 110 -5.42 -21.39 -38.44
CA GLN A 110 -5.15 -22.81 -38.66
C GLN A 110 -3.62 -23.04 -38.59
N SER A 111 -3.19 -23.90 -37.67
CA SER A 111 -1.80 -24.33 -37.58
C SER A 111 -1.44 -25.20 -38.79
N GLY A 112 -0.76 -24.63 -39.80
CA GLY A 112 -0.28 -25.45 -40.92
C GLY A 112 0.22 -24.79 -42.21
N GLU A 113 0.03 -23.48 -42.45
CA GLU A 113 0.51 -22.88 -43.72
C GLU A 113 1.63 -21.86 -43.50
N SER A 114 2.81 -22.19 -44.03
CA SER A 114 4.03 -21.42 -44.01
C SER A 114 3.89 -20.07 -44.71
N SER A 115 4.22 -18.99 -44.00
CA SER A 115 4.38 -17.66 -44.55
C SER A 115 5.57 -17.61 -45.53
N SER A 116 5.30 -17.63 -46.83
CA SER A 116 6.30 -17.26 -47.82
C SER A 116 6.15 -15.79 -48.23
N SER A 117 7.25 -15.07 -48.02
CA SER A 117 7.65 -13.77 -48.59
C SER A 117 6.91 -12.51 -48.14
N ALA A 118 7.54 -11.78 -47.22
CA ALA A 118 7.50 -10.33 -47.23
C ALA A 118 8.95 -9.81 -47.31
N THR A 119 9.31 -9.34 -48.51
CA THR A 119 10.57 -8.66 -48.80
C THR A 119 10.53 -7.26 -48.18
N PHE A 120 11.40 -6.97 -47.23
CA PHE A 120 11.52 -5.62 -46.66
C PHE A 120 12.31 -4.72 -47.62
N THR A 121 11.72 -3.58 -47.99
CA THR A 121 12.43 -2.48 -48.65
C THR A 121 12.31 -1.25 -47.76
N THR A 122 13.45 -0.70 -47.35
CA THR A 122 13.56 0.55 -46.57
C THR A 122 13.52 1.76 -47.51
N SER A 123 12.80 2.82 -47.12
CA SER A 123 13.08 4.16 -47.63
C SER A 123 13.04 5.19 -46.49
N SER A 124 14.20 5.81 -46.28
CA SER A 124 14.44 7.00 -45.47
C SER A 124 13.72 8.23 -46.06
N GLY A 125 13.02 8.99 -45.22
CA GLY A 125 12.46 10.29 -45.56
C GLY A 125 12.48 11.23 -44.37
N THR A 126 13.51 12.09 -44.30
CA THR A 126 13.53 13.30 -43.47
C THR A 126 12.52 14.33 -43.99
N MET A 127 11.74 14.97 -43.12
CA MET A 127 11.38 16.37 -43.32
C MET A 127 11.11 17.15 -42.02
N ARG A 128 11.50 18.41 -42.09
CA ARG A 128 11.68 19.44 -41.06
C ARG A 128 10.37 19.99 -40.47
N THR A 129 10.57 20.53 -39.28
CA THR A 129 9.71 21.34 -38.40
C THR A 129 9.16 22.65 -39.00
N THR A 130 8.00 23.07 -38.49
CA THR A 130 7.68 24.49 -38.21
C THR A 130 7.07 24.61 -36.82
N GLY A 131 7.82 25.18 -35.86
CA GLY A 131 7.35 25.51 -34.50
C GLY A 131 6.62 26.85 -34.44
N THR A 132 5.94 27.16 -33.34
CA THR A 132 6.44 28.01 -32.23
C THR A 132 5.39 28.09 -31.10
N PRO A 133 5.70 28.55 -29.87
CA PRO A 133 6.75 28.08 -28.95
C PRO A 133 6.23 27.81 -27.51
N SER A 134 6.93 26.95 -26.78
CA SER A 134 6.79 26.79 -25.31
C SER A 134 7.57 27.90 -24.56
N PRO A 135 7.16 28.33 -23.35
CA PRO A 135 8.08 28.92 -22.39
C PRO A 135 8.79 27.80 -21.60
N GLY A 136 10.12 27.82 -21.60
CA GLY A 136 10.94 27.18 -20.56
C GLY A 136 11.58 25.83 -20.89
N THR A 137 12.48 25.77 -21.87
CA THR A 137 13.55 24.75 -21.90
C THR A 137 14.91 25.44 -21.78
N THR A 138 15.50 25.34 -20.59
CA THR A 138 16.95 25.41 -20.46
C THR A 138 17.47 24.00 -20.73
N SER A 139 18.17 23.81 -21.85
CA SER A 139 18.90 22.58 -22.12
C SER A 139 20.06 22.46 -21.14
N GLN A 140 20.02 21.46 -20.26
CA GLN A 140 21.24 20.88 -19.71
C GLN A 140 21.43 19.48 -20.26
N ALA A 141 22.53 19.30 -20.99
CA ALA A 141 23.03 17.99 -21.34
C ALA A 141 23.36 17.20 -20.06
N GLY A 142 22.79 16.00 -19.91
CA GLY A 142 23.30 14.98 -18.98
C GLY A 142 22.37 14.44 -17.91
N GLN A 143 21.14 14.92 -17.72
CA GLN A 143 20.21 14.29 -16.78
C GLN A 143 19.14 13.48 -17.53
N GLN A 144 19.38 12.18 -17.64
CA GLN A 144 18.37 11.23 -18.09
C GLN A 144 17.24 11.19 -17.05
N LEU A 145 16.02 11.50 -17.49
CA LEU A 145 14.80 11.54 -16.67
C LEU A 145 14.16 10.17 -16.74
N THR A 146 14.66 9.26 -15.92
CA THR A 146 14.38 7.84 -16.08
C THR A 146 13.03 7.42 -15.50
N ASP A 147 12.47 8.23 -14.59
CA ASP A 147 11.22 7.98 -13.87
C ASP A 147 10.60 9.29 -13.35
N CYS A 148 9.47 9.18 -12.65
CA CYS A 148 8.76 10.32 -12.06
C CYS A 148 9.54 11.01 -10.93
N TYR A 149 10.40 10.28 -10.21
CA TYR A 149 11.24 10.86 -9.15
C TYR A 149 12.26 11.84 -9.76
N ASP A 150 12.88 11.45 -10.87
CA ASP A 150 13.76 12.32 -11.64
C ASP A 150 13.01 13.55 -12.17
N LEU A 151 11.77 13.40 -12.66
CA LEU A 151 10.96 14.53 -13.10
C LEU A 151 10.68 15.53 -11.97
N LEU A 152 10.35 15.04 -10.77
CA LEU A 152 10.14 15.88 -9.60
C LEU A 152 11.42 16.60 -9.17
N HIS A 153 12.50 15.85 -8.92
CA HIS A 153 13.69 16.41 -8.26
C HIS A 153 14.70 17.06 -9.20
N LYS A 154 14.73 16.67 -10.48
CA LYS A 154 15.66 17.24 -11.47
C LYS A 154 15.00 18.32 -12.33
N GLN A 155 13.68 18.25 -12.56
CA GLN A 155 12.95 19.24 -13.35
C GLN A 155 11.94 20.08 -12.57
N GLY A 156 11.65 19.75 -11.31
CA GLY A 156 10.66 20.48 -10.51
C GLY A 156 9.22 20.24 -10.97
N VAL A 157 8.93 19.08 -11.58
CA VAL A 157 7.57 18.71 -11.98
C VAL A 157 6.78 18.30 -10.75
N THR A 158 5.84 19.13 -10.32
CA THR A 158 5.07 18.92 -9.07
C THR A 158 3.59 18.59 -9.28
N LYS A 159 3.13 18.48 -10.54
CA LYS A 159 1.73 18.17 -10.84
C LYS A 159 1.58 16.70 -11.22
N SER A 160 0.62 16.01 -10.62
CA SER A 160 0.25 14.67 -11.07
C SER A 160 -0.27 14.67 -12.50
N GLY A 161 0.01 13.60 -13.24
CA GLY A 161 -0.42 13.47 -14.63
C GLY A 161 0.44 12.55 -15.46
N ASN A 162 0.16 12.50 -16.75
CA ASN A 162 0.89 11.63 -17.67
C ASN A 162 2.16 12.32 -18.21
N TYR A 163 3.31 11.68 -18.03
CA TYR A 163 4.62 12.17 -18.47
C TYR A 163 5.36 11.10 -19.26
N THR A 164 6.24 11.53 -20.17
CA THR A 164 7.17 10.62 -20.87
C THR A 164 8.46 10.51 -20.07
N ILE A 165 8.87 9.28 -19.80
CA ILE A 165 10.14 8.97 -19.13
C ILE A 165 11.11 8.26 -20.09
N TYR A 166 12.40 8.34 -19.79
CA TYR A 166 13.49 7.92 -20.66
C TYR A 166 14.42 6.90 -19.97
N PRO A 167 13.93 5.74 -19.51
CA PRO A 167 14.78 4.74 -18.88
C PRO A 167 15.79 4.14 -19.87
N PRO A 168 16.98 3.72 -19.40
CA PRO A 168 18.03 3.19 -20.25
C PRO A 168 17.65 1.82 -20.84
N GLY A 169 18.07 1.56 -22.07
CA GLY A 169 17.95 0.23 -22.70
C GLY A 169 16.60 -0.07 -23.36
N ILE A 170 15.60 0.81 -23.24
CA ILE A 170 14.31 0.69 -23.90
C ILE A 170 13.83 2.02 -24.50
N ALA A 171 12.87 1.93 -25.42
CA ALA A 171 12.24 3.12 -26.00
C ALA A 171 11.51 3.93 -24.90
N PRO A 172 11.51 5.27 -24.98
CA PRO A 172 10.73 6.11 -24.05
C PRO A 172 9.26 5.74 -24.08
N PHE A 173 8.60 5.82 -22.93
CA PHE A 173 7.18 5.53 -22.81
C PHE A 173 6.51 6.45 -21.80
N GLN A 174 5.18 6.52 -21.87
CA GLN A 174 4.38 7.35 -21.00
C GLN A 174 4.02 6.60 -19.72
N VAL A 175 4.06 7.31 -18.59
CA VAL A 175 3.64 6.85 -17.27
C VAL A 175 2.77 7.91 -16.62
N TYR A 176 1.91 7.52 -15.69
CA TYR A 176 1.29 8.47 -14.77
C TYR A 176 2.24 8.69 -13.59
N CYS A 177 2.60 9.95 -13.37
CA CYS A 177 3.32 10.36 -12.19
C CYS A 177 2.32 10.86 -11.15
N ASP A 178 2.32 10.24 -9.99
CA ASP A 178 1.67 10.78 -8.80
C ASP A 178 2.69 11.67 -8.07
N MET A 179 2.41 12.97 -8.08
CA MET A 179 3.23 14.01 -7.45
C MET A 179 2.61 14.52 -6.15
N ASP A 180 1.44 14.00 -5.76
CA ASP A 180 0.67 14.48 -4.62
C ASP A 180 0.85 13.57 -3.40
N THR A 181 0.88 12.25 -3.60
CA THR A 181 0.96 11.27 -2.52
C THR A 181 2.36 11.20 -1.92
N SER A 182 2.48 11.23 -0.59
CA SER A 182 3.73 10.98 0.17
C SER A 182 4.97 11.74 -0.36
N GLY A 183 4.81 13.01 -0.75
CA GLY A 183 5.91 13.84 -1.25
C GLY A 183 6.18 13.75 -2.76
N GLY A 184 5.44 12.91 -3.47
CA GLY A 184 5.42 12.84 -4.93
C GLY A 184 6.60 12.09 -5.56
N GLY A 185 6.60 12.03 -6.90
CA GLY A 185 7.64 11.36 -7.68
C GLY A 185 7.36 9.88 -7.92
N TRP A 186 6.14 9.42 -7.67
CA TRP A 186 5.75 8.02 -7.82
C TRP A 186 5.42 7.69 -9.26
N THR A 187 6.07 6.65 -9.80
CA THR A 187 5.71 6.09 -11.12
C THR A 187 4.68 5.00 -10.92
N VAL A 188 3.42 5.29 -11.25
CA VAL A 188 2.33 4.31 -11.09
C VAL A 188 2.54 3.17 -12.08
N PHE A 189 2.47 1.91 -11.65
CA PHE A 189 2.55 0.76 -12.55
C PHE A 189 1.33 -0.16 -12.53
N GLN A 190 0.50 -0.04 -11.50
CA GLN A 190 -0.79 -0.69 -11.40
C GLN A 190 -1.77 0.30 -10.79
N LYS A 191 -2.97 0.40 -11.36
CA LYS A 191 -4.09 1.11 -10.75
C LYS A 191 -5.40 0.38 -11.04
N ARG A 192 -6.28 0.30 -10.04
CA ARG A 192 -7.66 -0.22 -10.13
C ARG A 192 -8.62 0.83 -9.59
N GLN A 193 -9.66 1.17 -10.33
CA GLN A 193 -10.67 2.16 -9.92
C GLN A 193 -12.10 1.64 -10.04
N ASP A 194 -12.36 0.69 -10.95
CA ASP A 194 -13.68 0.13 -11.16
C ASP A 194 -13.59 -1.25 -11.84
N SER A 195 -14.75 -1.90 -12.03
CA SER A 195 -14.86 -3.22 -12.66
C SER A 195 -14.81 -3.21 -14.19
N SER A 196 -14.62 -2.05 -14.84
CA SER A 196 -14.70 -1.93 -16.30
C SER A 196 -13.58 -2.65 -17.06
N PHE A 197 -12.51 -3.07 -16.36
CA PHE A 197 -11.34 -3.70 -16.97
C PHE A 197 -10.96 -5.03 -16.30
N PRO A 198 -11.00 -6.17 -17.03
CA PRO A 198 -10.71 -7.47 -16.43
C PRO A 198 -9.19 -7.71 -16.39
N PHE A 199 -8.60 -7.57 -15.20
CA PHE A 199 -7.20 -7.94 -14.93
C PHE A 199 -7.03 -9.45 -14.81
N TRP A 200 -8.03 -10.12 -14.23
CA TRP A 200 -7.99 -11.54 -13.90
C TRP A 200 -8.01 -12.47 -15.12
N ALA A 201 -8.44 -11.98 -16.29
CA ALA A 201 -8.58 -12.76 -17.51
C ALA A 201 -7.41 -12.58 -18.50
N ARG A 202 -6.30 -11.94 -18.08
CA ARG A 202 -5.20 -11.54 -18.97
C ARG A 202 -4.08 -12.58 -19.01
N SER A 203 -3.50 -12.73 -20.21
CA SER A 203 -2.45 -13.69 -20.51
C SER A 203 -1.06 -13.23 -20.03
N TRP A 204 -0.07 -14.13 -20.10
CA TRP A 204 1.34 -13.80 -19.86
C TRP A 204 1.80 -12.67 -20.77
N ALA A 205 1.43 -12.73 -22.05
CA ALA A 205 1.80 -11.72 -23.03
C ALA A 205 1.20 -10.34 -22.68
N ASP A 206 -0.04 -10.31 -22.19
CA ASP A 206 -0.69 -9.07 -21.75
C ASP A 206 0.05 -8.46 -20.54
N TYR A 207 0.29 -9.25 -19.49
CA TYR A 207 1.00 -8.77 -18.29
C TYR A 207 2.44 -8.39 -18.58
N LYS A 208 3.10 -9.06 -19.53
CA LYS A 208 4.43 -8.71 -19.99
C LYS A 208 4.47 -7.33 -20.68
N ASN A 209 3.57 -7.10 -21.62
CA ASN A 209 3.56 -5.89 -22.44
C ASN A 209 2.87 -4.69 -21.77
N GLY A 210 1.96 -4.95 -20.83
CA GLY A 210 1.10 -3.94 -20.22
C GLY A 210 -0.24 -3.79 -20.92
N PHE A 211 -1.24 -3.29 -20.18
CA PHE A 211 -2.60 -3.10 -20.64
C PHE A 211 -3.33 -2.01 -19.84
N GLY A 212 -4.45 -1.51 -20.35
CA GLY A 212 -5.22 -0.42 -19.74
C GLY A 212 -4.80 0.98 -20.22
N ASN A 213 -5.62 1.99 -19.90
CA ASN A 213 -5.59 3.29 -20.58
C ASN A 213 -5.08 4.41 -19.70
N GLY A 214 -3.78 4.69 -19.82
CA GLY A 214 -3.14 5.64 -18.93
C GLY A 214 -3.17 5.12 -17.48
N LEU A 215 -2.11 5.41 -16.73
CA LEU A 215 -2.07 5.00 -15.33
C LEU A 215 -2.86 5.99 -14.44
N ASP A 216 -3.77 6.78 -15.05
CA ASP A 216 -4.78 7.59 -14.38
C ASP A 216 -6.03 6.79 -13.99
N ARG A 217 -6.28 5.63 -14.64
CA ARG A 217 -7.38 4.69 -14.32
C ARG A 217 -6.92 3.22 -14.25
N ASN A 218 -7.77 2.26 -14.63
CA ASN A 218 -7.45 0.82 -14.64
C ASN A 218 -6.32 0.50 -15.63
N ALA A 219 -5.12 0.23 -15.14
CA ALA A 219 -3.98 -0.11 -16.00
C ALA A 219 -2.89 -0.93 -15.28
N TRP A 220 -2.10 -1.64 -16.09
CA TRP A 220 -0.90 -2.38 -15.74
C TRP A 220 0.22 -1.99 -16.71
N LEU A 221 1.36 -1.52 -16.20
CA LEU A 221 2.42 -0.94 -17.02
C LEU A 221 3.13 -1.94 -17.94
N GLY A 222 3.20 -3.21 -17.52
CA GLY A 222 3.92 -4.28 -18.21
C GLY A 222 5.17 -4.72 -17.44
N LEU A 223 5.32 -6.03 -17.24
CA LEU A 223 6.40 -6.62 -16.44
C LEU A 223 7.80 -6.27 -16.97
N ASP A 224 7.98 -6.16 -18.29
CA ASP A 224 9.28 -5.75 -18.87
C ASP A 224 9.69 -4.35 -18.42
N ARG A 225 8.73 -3.42 -18.41
CA ARG A 225 8.95 -2.04 -17.97
C ARG A 225 9.15 -1.97 -16.47
N ILE A 226 8.35 -2.72 -15.69
CA ILE A 226 8.47 -2.77 -14.21
C ILE A 226 9.84 -3.35 -13.81
N HIS A 227 10.34 -4.38 -14.51
CA HIS A 227 11.67 -4.94 -14.28
C HIS A 227 12.77 -3.88 -14.45
N ILE A 228 12.73 -3.13 -15.56
CA ILE A 228 13.73 -2.10 -15.85
C ILE A 228 13.69 -0.96 -14.83
N LEU A 229 12.50 -0.48 -14.47
CA LEU A 229 12.34 0.60 -13.50
C LEU A 229 12.76 0.17 -12.09
N SER A 230 12.39 -1.04 -11.67
CA SER A 230 12.61 -1.51 -10.31
C SER A 230 14.05 -2.02 -10.05
N THR A 231 14.84 -2.21 -11.10
CA THR A 231 16.26 -2.58 -11.01
C THR A 231 17.21 -1.43 -11.33
N LYS A 232 16.69 -0.20 -11.50
CA LYS A 232 17.48 1.02 -11.73
C LYS A 232 18.55 1.21 -10.65
N ASP A 233 18.17 1.03 -9.38
CA ASP A 233 19.08 1.02 -8.23
C ASP A 233 18.46 0.30 -7.02
N THR A 234 19.21 0.18 -5.93
CA THR A 234 18.79 -0.57 -4.72
C THR A 234 17.83 0.18 -3.78
N SER A 235 17.51 1.44 -4.08
CA SER A 235 16.69 2.35 -3.27
C SER A 235 15.23 2.45 -3.72
N VAL A 236 14.85 1.74 -4.78
CA VAL A 236 13.45 1.69 -5.25
C VAL A 236 12.52 1.16 -4.16
N VAL A 237 11.46 1.92 -3.90
CA VAL A 237 10.38 1.60 -2.98
C VAL A 237 9.08 1.43 -3.78
N LEU A 238 8.34 0.37 -3.45
CA LEU A 238 6.97 0.16 -3.87
C LEU A 238 6.06 0.79 -2.83
N HIS A 239 5.17 1.69 -3.26
CA HIS A 239 4.06 2.19 -2.48
C HIS A 239 2.76 1.56 -3.00
N VAL A 240 1.97 0.93 -2.13
CA VAL A 240 0.63 0.42 -2.42
C VAL A 240 -0.37 1.26 -1.66
N ASP A 241 -1.38 1.73 -2.36
CA ASP A 241 -2.45 2.57 -1.83
C ASP A 241 -3.81 1.96 -2.20
N LEU A 242 -4.66 1.73 -1.20
CA LEU A 242 -5.95 1.05 -1.31
C LEU A 242 -7.05 1.90 -0.71
N TYR A 243 -8.13 2.07 -1.48
CA TYR A 243 -9.36 2.71 -1.03
C TYR A 243 -10.52 1.74 -1.10
N GLY A 244 -11.39 1.74 -0.10
CA GLY A 244 -12.66 1.04 -0.13
C GLY A 244 -13.08 0.41 1.18
N ASN A 245 -13.94 -0.60 1.07
CA ASN A 245 -14.66 -1.17 2.20
C ASN A 245 -13.79 -2.11 3.03
N ARG A 246 -13.89 -2.00 4.36
CA ARG A 246 -13.36 -3.00 5.28
C ARG A 246 -14.42 -4.06 5.55
N CYS A 247 -14.12 -5.30 5.18
CA CYS A 247 -15.03 -6.42 5.40
C CYS A 247 -14.59 -7.22 6.62
N GLU A 248 -15.45 -7.32 7.63
CA GLU A 248 -15.15 -8.08 8.85
C GLU A 248 -15.82 -9.46 8.80
N GLY A 249 -15.00 -10.52 8.85
CA GLY A 249 -15.44 -11.92 8.85
C GLY A 249 -15.25 -12.66 7.52
N HIS A 250 -15.35 -14.00 7.58
CA HIS A 250 -15.06 -14.91 6.44
C HIS A 250 -16.13 -14.96 5.34
N SER A 251 -17.20 -14.17 5.42
CA SER A 251 -18.30 -14.17 4.46
C SER A 251 -18.48 -12.78 3.87
N ALA A 252 -18.39 -12.71 2.52
CA ALA A 252 -18.63 -11.58 1.62
C ALA A 252 -19.13 -10.27 2.27
N CYS A 253 -18.47 -9.16 1.92
CA CYS A 253 -18.83 -7.80 2.34
C CYS A 253 -20.34 -7.56 2.18
N GLY A 254 -21.05 -7.47 3.30
CA GLY A 254 -22.47 -7.17 3.32
C GLY A 254 -22.71 -5.70 2.93
N SER A 255 -23.96 -5.35 2.64
CA SER A 255 -24.36 -3.94 2.38
C SER A 255 -24.12 -2.99 3.56
N THR A 256 -23.72 -3.52 4.72
CA THR A 256 -23.40 -2.80 5.96
C THR A 256 -21.90 -2.59 6.19
N ASP A 257 -21.03 -3.22 5.39
CA ASP A 257 -19.57 -3.15 5.52
C ASP A 257 -18.95 -2.02 4.67
N PHE A 258 -19.77 -1.04 4.31
CA PHE A 258 -19.40 0.06 3.43
C PHE A 258 -18.63 1.13 4.23
N ASP A 259 -17.33 1.23 3.99
CA ASP A 259 -16.46 2.29 4.50
C ASP A 259 -16.04 3.17 3.30
N PRO A 260 -16.81 4.23 2.97
CA PRO A 260 -16.52 5.07 1.83
C PRO A 260 -15.20 5.84 1.95
N ASP A 261 -14.65 5.94 3.17
CA ASP A 261 -13.43 6.69 3.49
C ASP A 261 -12.26 5.75 3.88
N GLY A 262 -12.45 4.43 3.76
CA GLY A 262 -11.43 3.44 4.08
C GLY A 262 -10.20 3.61 3.19
N HIS A 263 -9.05 3.89 3.82
CA HIS A 263 -7.78 4.12 3.14
C HIS A 263 -6.66 3.36 3.85
N TRP A 264 -5.92 2.55 3.09
CA TRP A 264 -4.75 1.83 3.59
C TRP A 264 -3.59 1.94 2.63
N PHE A 265 -2.38 2.10 3.17
CA PHE A 265 -1.18 2.14 2.36
C PHE A 265 -0.04 1.33 2.97
N GLY A 266 0.94 0.96 2.16
CA GLY A 266 2.15 0.31 2.63
C GLY A 266 3.31 0.47 1.67
N GLU A 267 4.52 0.49 2.22
CA GLU A 267 5.75 0.66 1.45
C GLU A 267 6.73 -0.49 1.66
N TRP A 268 7.44 -0.92 0.62
CA TRP A 268 8.48 -1.95 0.71
C TRP A 268 9.61 -1.64 -0.27
N GLY A 269 10.86 -1.99 0.06
CA GLY A 269 11.89 -2.01 -0.99
C GLY A 269 11.50 -3.04 -2.04
N PHE A 270 11.64 -2.72 -3.33
CA PHE A 270 10.98 -3.50 -4.38
C PHE A 270 11.85 -3.66 -5.63
N SER A 271 11.89 -4.89 -6.13
CA SER A 271 12.38 -5.19 -7.48
C SER A 271 11.72 -6.46 -8.02
N ILE A 272 11.69 -6.60 -9.34
CA ILE A 272 11.33 -7.86 -9.99
C ILE A 272 12.46 -8.31 -10.92
N ALA A 273 12.67 -9.62 -11.02
CA ALA A 273 13.64 -10.21 -11.92
C ALA A 273 13.20 -10.08 -13.39
N SER A 274 14.08 -10.50 -14.31
CA SER A 274 13.75 -10.54 -15.75
C SER A 274 12.77 -11.67 -16.07
N GLU A 275 12.26 -11.71 -17.30
CA GLU A 275 11.41 -12.81 -17.77
C GLU A 275 12.09 -14.20 -17.64
N ALA A 276 13.42 -14.27 -17.76
CA ALA A 276 14.16 -15.52 -17.64
C ALA A 276 14.06 -16.15 -16.24
N ASP A 277 13.78 -15.35 -15.21
CA ASP A 277 13.43 -15.81 -13.85
C ASP A 277 11.97 -15.50 -13.53
N TYR A 278 11.12 -15.54 -14.56
CA TYR A 278 9.66 -15.42 -14.45
C TYR A 278 9.19 -14.20 -13.64
N TYR A 279 9.92 -13.10 -13.77
CA TYR A 279 9.67 -11.85 -13.05
C TYR A 279 9.55 -12.04 -11.53
N ARG A 280 10.37 -12.90 -10.93
CA ARG A 280 10.40 -13.14 -9.49
C ARG A 280 10.44 -11.82 -8.71
N ILE A 281 9.53 -11.65 -7.75
CA ILE A 281 9.48 -10.46 -6.91
C ILE A 281 10.48 -10.56 -5.76
N HIS A 282 11.12 -9.45 -5.46
CA HIS A 282 12.00 -9.28 -4.31
C HIS A 282 11.55 -8.06 -3.52
N LEU A 283 11.15 -8.31 -2.28
CA LEU A 283 10.74 -7.30 -1.33
C LEU A 283 11.80 -7.17 -0.24
N LYS A 284 12.09 -5.95 0.21
CA LYS A 284 12.94 -5.69 1.37
C LYS A 284 12.10 -5.22 2.54
N LYS A 285 12.33 -5.82 3.71
CA LYS A 285 11.72 -5.43 4.97
C LYS A 285 12.15 -4.01 5.35
N GLY A 286 11.29 -3.05 5.07
CA GLY A 286 11.44 -1.63 5.42
C GLY A 286 10.09 -0.94 5.58
N ALA A 287 9.07 -1.71 5.99
CA ALA A 287 7.69 -1.33 5.78
C ALA A 287 7.18 -0.24 6.72
N THR A 288 6.56 0.77 6.11
CA THR A 288 5.83 1.87 6.72
C THR A 288 4.40 1.84 6.15
N GLY A 289 3.42 2.27 6.93
CA GLY A 289 2.01 2.34 6.50
C GLY A 289 1.09 1.28 7.09
N THR A 290 -0.21 1.52 6.99
CA THR A 290 -1.28 0.76 7.66
C THR A 290 -1.49 -0.66 7.12
N LEU A 291 -1.04 -0.97 5.90
CA LEU A 291 -1.00 -2.34 5.36
C LEU A 291 0.14 -3.20 5.96
N SER A 292 1.08 -2.56 6.66
CA SER A 292 2.30 -3.22 7.15
C SER A 292 2.36 -3.46 8.65
N THR A 293 1.30 -3.11 9.39
CA THR A 293 1.29 -2.98 10.86
C THR A 293 1.22 -4.29 11.65
N ASN A 294 1.39 -5.46 11.03
CA ASN A 294 1.34 -6.76 11.73
C ASN A 294 2.72 -7.43 11.86
N SER A 295 2.86 -8.26 12.88
CA SER A 295 3.95 -9.24 13.03
C SER A 295 4.01 -10.26 11.87
N LYS A 296 2.97 -10.31 11.03
CA LYS A 296 2.90 -11.00 9.74
C LYS A 296 2.24 -10.14 8.67
N ASN A 297 3.00 -9.75 7.66
CA ASN A 297 2.50 -9.01 6.50
C ASN A 297 2.27 -10.00 5.34
N PRO A 298 1.02 -10.27 4.93
CA PRO A 298 0.74 -11.31 3.94
C PRO A 298 1.35 -10.98 2.58
N PHE A 299 1.45 -9.71 2.18
CA PHE A 299 2.13 -9.37 0.92
C PHE A 299 3.63 -9.67 0.96
N TYR A 300 4.32 -9.19 2.00
CA TYR A 300 5.76 -9.44 2.15
C TYR A 300 6.07 -10.93 2.38
N GLU A 301 5.37 -11.59 3.30
CA GLU A 301 5.65 -12.97 3.70
C GLU A 301 5.25 -13.99 2.63
N ASP A 302 4.15 -13.76 1.92
CA ASP A 302 3.66 -14.71 0.93
C ASP A 302 4.23 -14.45 -0.47
N SER A 303 4.45 -13.19 -0.85
CA SER A 303 4.86 -12.87 -2.22
C SER A 303 6.37 -12.81 -2.38
N ASP A 304 7.16 -12.45 -1.36
CA ASP A 304 8.61 -12.32 -1.53
C ASP A 304 9.25 -13.62 -2.03
N GLY A 305 10.08 -13.49 -3.07
CA GLY A 305 10.75 -14.59 -3.73
C GLY A 305 9.87 -15.45 -4.64
N GLN A 306 8.56 -15.18 -4.77
CA GLN A 306 7.68 -15.93 -5.67
C GLN A 306 7.82 -15.47 -7.13
N THR A 307 7.50 -16.35 -8.07
CA THR A 307 7.47 -16.07 -9.51
C THR A 307 6.08 -15.61 -9.95
N PHE A 308 6.02 -14.79 -11.00
CA PHE A 308 4.75 -14.28 -11.50
C PHE A 308 4.00 -15.38 -12.26
N THR A 309 2.69 -15.49 -12.04
CA THR A 309 1.84 -16.50 -12.68
C THR A 309 0.60 -15.87 -13.29
N THR A 310 0.25 -16.31 -14.50
CA THR A 310 -0.98 -15.91 -15.23
C THR A 310 -1.86 -17.12 -15.52
N ILE A 311 -3.08 -16.87 -15.98
CA ILE A 311 -4.06 -17.92 -16.32
C ILE A 311 -3.52 -18.97 -17.31
N ASP A 312 -2.64 -18.55 -18.22
CA ASP A 312 -2.10 -19.32 -19.33
C ASP A 312 -0.63 -19.75 -19.12
N LYS A 313 0.01 -19.30 -18.03
CA LYS A 313 1.39 -19.66 -17.70
C LYS A 313 1.57 -19.83 -16.20
N GLN A 314 1.45 -21.08 -15.74
CA GLN A 314 1.68 -21.46 -14.36
C GLN A 314 3.17 -21.50 -14.05
N THR A 315 3.63 -20.63 -13.15
CA THR A 315 5.00 -20.69 -12.60
C THR A 315 5.00 -20.81 -11.07
N ASP A 316 3.83 -20.69 -10.45
CA ASP A 316 3.63 -20.92 -9.02
C ASP A 316 4.03 -22.36 -8.69
N HIS A 317 4.72 -22.53 -7.55
CA HIS A 317 5.11 -23.85 -7.04
C HIS A 317 4.01 -24.39 -6.12
N SER A 318 2.74 -24.17 -6.46
CA SER A 318 1.64 -24.69 -5.67
C SER A 318 1.53 -26.20 -5.87
N GLY A 319 1.26 -26.94 -4.79
CA GLY A 319 0.91 -28.36 -4.88
C GLY A 319 -0.50 -28.59 -5.46
N HIS A 320 -1.10 -27.56 -6.06
CA HIS A 320 -2.50 -27.45 -6.44
C HIS A 320 -2.65 -26.93 -7.89
N ALA A 321 -3.89 -26.70 -8.33
CA ALA A 321 -4.19 -26.09 -9.63
C ALA A 321 -3.66 -24.64 -9.69
N ASN A 322 -3.36 -24.15 -10.90
CA ASN A 322 -2.86 -22.80 -11.18
C ASN A 322 -3.61 -21.72 -10.37
N CYS A 323 -2.91 -21.03 -9.46
CA CYS A 323 -3.51 -20.03 -8.56
C CYS A 323 -4.13 -18.85 -9.32
N ALA A 324 -3.64 -18.55 -10.52
CA ALA A 324 -4.21 -17.51 -11.35
C ALA A 324 -5.53 -17.92 -12.03
N SER A 325 -5.87 -19.21 -12.02
CA SER A 325 -7.07 -19.72 -12.69
C SER A 325 -8.34 -19.09 -12.15
N LYS A 326 -9.26 -18.75 -13.05
CA LYS A 326 -10.62 -18.30 -12.69
C LYS A 326 -11.34 -19.34 -11.82
N ASP A 327 -11.07 -20.63 -12.06
CA ASP A 327 -11.69 -21.74 -11.32
C ASP A 327 -11.30 -21.75 -9.84
N LEU A 328 -10.23 -21.05 -9.47
CA LEU A 328 -9.84 -20.76 -8.10
C LEU A 328 -10.29 -19.35 -7.70
N TYR A 329 -11.58 -19.06 -7.87
CA TYR A 329 -12.24 -17.88 -7.30
C TYR A 329 -11.84 -16.51 -7.89
N GLY A 330 -11.39 -16.45 -9.15
CA GLY A 330 -11.19 -15.18 -9.86
C GLY A 330 -10.02 -14.32 -9.36
N GLN A 331 -8.94 -14.95 -8.87
CA GLN A 331 -7.80 -14.28 -8.21
C GLN A 331 -6.90 -13.46 -9.18
N GLY A 332 -6.86 -13.81 -10.46
CA GLY A 332 -6.09 -13.12 -11.48
C GLY A 332 -4.59 -13.42 -11.48
N ALA A 333 -3.76 -12.63 -12.14
CA ALA A 333 -2.32 -12.91 -12.19
C ALA A 333 -1.57 -12.27 -11.01
N TRP A 334 -0.69 -13.02 -10.34
CA TRP A 334 0.06 -12.51 -9.19
C TRP A 334 1.34 -13.30 -8.90
N TRP A 335 2.09 -12.84 -7.88
CA TRP A 335 3.22 -13.54 -7.27
C TRP A 335 2.72 -14.43 -6.13
N TYR A 336 2.21 -15.61 -6.48
CA TYR A 336 1.53 -16.49 -5.54
C TYR A 336 2.50 -17.33 -4.69
N PRO A 337 2.24 -17.49 -3.37
CA PRO A 337 2.90 -18.53 -2.58
C PRO A 337 2.35 -19.92 -2.98
N PRO A 338 2.95 -21.03 -2.50
CA PRO A 338 2.48 -22.39 -2.77
C PRO A 338 1.02 -22.73 -2.40
N LYS A 339 0.32 -21.84 -1.69
CA LYS A 339 -1.10 -21.98 -1.31
C LYS A 339 -1.98 -20.82 -1.80
N CYS A 340 -1.56 -20.14 -2.87
CA CYS A 340 -2.26 -19.01 -3.50
C CYS A 340 -2.42 -17.74 -2.63
N GLY A 341 -2.07 -17.78 -1.34
CA GLY A 341 -1.85 -16.58 -0.52
C GLY A 341 -3.12 -15.80 -0.22
N ASP A 342 -2.92 -14.56 0.23
CA ASP A 342 -3.97 -13.73 0.84
C ASP A 342 -4.11 -12.33 0.21
N VAL A 343 -3.34 -12.03 -0.85
CA VAL A 343 -3.34 -10.72 -1.51
C VAL A 343 -3.59 -10.88 -3.00
N PHE A 344 -4.62 -10.21 -3.51
CA PHE A 344 -5.20 -10.47 -4.83
C PHE A 344 -5.53 -9.19 -5.62
N LEU A 345 -4.58 -8.25 -5.73
CA LEU A 345 -4.85 -6.93 -6.32
C LEU A 345 -5.15 -6.93 -7.83
N ASN A 346 -4.93 -8.05 -8.51
CA ASN A 346 -5.28 -8.27 -9.92
C ASN A 346 -6.54 -9.12 -10.11
N GLY A 347 -7.24 -9.43 -9.02
CA GLY A 347 -8.48 -10.22 -9.05
C GLY A 347 -9.68 -9.50 -9.65
N GLU A 348 -10.75 -10.26 -9.81
CA GLU A 348 -12.08 -9.80 -10.22
C GLU A 348 -12.72 -8.87 -9.18
N TYR A 349 -13.36 -7.79 -9.61
CA TYR A 349 -14.19 -6.98 -8.72
C TYR A 349 -15.50 -7.73 -8.43
N ASN A 350 -15.80 -8.00 -7.16
CA ASN A 350 -17.05 -8.65 -6.70
C ASN A 350 -17.41 -9.96 -7.45
N PRO A 351 -16.59 -11.01 -7.38
CA PRO A 351 -16.90 -12.26 -8.07
C PRO A 351 -18.20 -12.89 -7.52
N PRO A 352 -18.97 -13.60 -8.36
CA PRO A 352 -20.28 -14.16 -8.02
C PRO A 352 -20.25 -15.34 -7.03
N HIS A 353 -19.15 -15.58 -6.32
CA HIS A 353 -18.95 -16.71 -5.43
C HIS A 353 -18.94 -16.29 -3.95
N TRP A 354 -19.50 -17.14 -3.08
CA TRP A 354 -19.53 -16.91 -1.63
C TRP A 354 -18.11 -17.03 -1.04
N GLY A 355 -17.56 -15.92 -0.54
CA GLY A 355 -16.26 -15.89 0.14
C GLY A 355 -15.42 -14.67 -0.27
N PRO A 356 -14.28 -14.44 0.39
CA PRO A 356 -13.52 -13.19 0.29
C PRO A 356 -12.58 -13.19 -0.93
N TYR A 357 -13.10 -13.63 -2.08
CA TYR A 357 -12.31 -13.86 -3.28
C TYR A 357 -12.49 -12.72 -4.29
N GLY A 358 -11.49 -12.49 -5.16
CA GLY A 358 -11.43 -11.32 -6.06
C GLY A 358 -10.45 -10.25 -5.57
N PHE A 359 -10.56 -9.01 -6.07
CA PHE A 359 -9.73 -7.87 -5.64
C PHE A 359 -9.80 -7.68 -4.12
N SER A 360 -8.76 -8.10 -3.40
CA SER A 360 -8.78 -8.12 -1.93
C SER A 360 -7.38 -8.17 -1.33
N TRP A 361 -7.30 -7.77 -0.06
CA TRP A 361 -6.12 -7.84 0.79
C TRP A 361 -6.53 -8.43 2.14
N HIS A 362 -6.26 -9.72 2.36
CA HIS A 362 -6.56 -10.38 3.63
C HIS A 362 -5.46 -10.09 4.64
N ARG A 363 -5.83 -10.06 5.92
CA ARG A 363 -4.90 -9.86 7.04
C ARG A 363 -4.91 -11.11 7.90
N TYR A 364 -3.76 -11.78 8.04
CA TYR A 364 -3.65 -12.93 8.95
C TYR A 364 -3.96 -12.52 10.38
N GLY A 365 -4.79 -13.31 11.04
CA GLY A 365 -5.18 -13.13 12.44
C GLY A 365 -6.42 -12.26 12.56
N SER A 366 -7.59 -12.90 12.59
CA SER A 366 -8.74 -12.37 13.30
C SER A 366 -8.34 -12.19 14.76
N ASP A 367 -7.91 -10.98 15.12
CA ASP A 367 -8.14 -10.32 16.41
C ASP A 367 -7.13 -9.17 16.54
N HIS A 368 -7.67 -7.94 16.61
CA HIS A 368 -7.07 -6.79 17.28
C HIS A 368 -5.89 -6.09 16.53
N ASP A 369 -6.20 -4.90 15.97
CA ASP A 369 -5.51 -3.61 16.19
C ASP A 369 -4.92 -2.83 14.99
N TYR A 370 -4.72 -1.52 15.23
CA TYR A 370 -4.06 -0.46 14.42
C TYR A 370 -4.95 0.61 13.73
N TYR A 371 -5.33 1.61 14.55
CA TYR A 371 -5.50 3.07 14.31
C TYR A 371 -6.36 3.61 13.16
N ILE A 372 -7.66 3.67 13.38
CA ILE A 372 -8.56 4.59 12.67
C ILE A 372 -8.44 5.95 13.37
N ASN A 373 -7.80 6.95 12.76
CA ASN A 373 -7.72 8.32 13.28
C ASN A 373 -8.37 9.29 12.28
N PRO A 374 -9.52 9.93 12.59
CA PRO A 374 -10.22 9.91 13.88
C PRO A 374 -10.91 8.58 14.18
N ILE A 375 -11.02 8.25 15.47
CA ILE A 375 -11.97 7.25 15.96
C ILE A 375 -13.36 7.87 15.89
N VAL A 376 -14.31 7.16 15.30
CA VAL A 376 -15.71 7.59 15.24
C VAL A 376 -16.64 6.49 15.73
N SER A 377 -17.72 6.88 16.41
CA SER A 377 -18.83 5.96 16.68
C SER A 377 -19.43 5.44 15.37
N PRO A 378 -19.93 4.20 15.31
CA PRO A 378 -20.54 3.67 14.08
C PRO A 378 -21.72 4.55 13.65
N GLY A 379 -21.84 4.82 12.35
CA GLY A 379 -22.88 5.69 11.79
C GLY A 379 -22.49 7.17 11.66
N TRP A 380 -21.35 7.59 12.23
CA TRP A 380 -20.86 8.97 12.10
C TRP A 380 -20.76 9.43 10.63
N PRO A 381 -21.16 10.68 10.28
CA PRO A 381 -21.59 11.78 11.15
C PRO A 381 -23.06 11.74 11.59
N ASP A 382 -23.81 10.72 11.20
CA ASP A 382 -25.20 10.49 11.60
C ASP A 382 -25.28 9.74 12.94
N ALA A 383 -26.51 9.49 13.42
CA ALA A 383 -26.71 8.84 14.70
C ALA A 383 -26.21 7.39 14.72
N TYR A 384 -25.71 6.96 15.87
CA TYR A 384 -25.25 5.57 16.04
C TYR A 384 -26.42 4.58 16.10
N PHE A 385 -26.15 3.27 16.09
CA PHE A 385 -27.16 2.21 16.18
C PHE A 385 -27.39 1.70 17.62
N ASN A 386 -28.54 1.07 17.86
CA ASN A 386 -28.83 0.39 19.13
C ASN A 386 -28.02 -0.90 19.29
N SER A 387 -27.81 -1.31 20.55
CA SER A 387 -27.27 -2.60 20.97
C SER A 387 -25.85 -2.86 20.47
N MET A 388 -25.07 -1.79 20.35
CA MET A 388 -23.71 -1.86 19.85
C MET A 388 -22.71 -2.13 20.96
N ARG A 389 -21.62 -2.77 20.57
CA ARG A 389 -20.44 -2.99 21.40
C ARG A 389 -19.21 -2.95 20.50
N CYS A 390 -18.60 -1.78 20.40
CA CYS A 390 -17.51 -1.51 19.48
C CYS A 390 -16.24 -1.20 20.27
N SER A 391 -15.16 -1.92 19.98
CA SER A 391 -13.88 -1.72 20.64
C SER A 391 -12.85 -1.17 19.65
N TYR A 392 -12.19 -0.09 20.03
CA TYR A 392 -11.11 0.54 19.29
C TYR A 392 -9.85 0.45 20.12
N TYR A 393 -8.87 -0.28 19.63
CA TYR A 393 -7.59 -0.35 20.27
C TYR A 393 -6.60 0.62 19.64
N ILE A 394 -5.84 1.24 20.53
CA ILE A 394 -4.76 2.12 20.20
C ILE A 394 -3.48 1.64 20.90
N GLN A 395 -2.36 1.49 20.20
CA GLN A 395 -0.99 1.23 20.60
C GLN A 395 0.05 2.17 19.91
N ALA A 396 0.79 2.92 20.70
CA ALA A 396 1.88 3.78 20.24
C ALA A 396 3.20 2.99 20.06
N LEU A 397 4.19 3.66 19.46
CA LEU A 397 5.56 3.18 19.39
C LEU A 397 6.16 3.00 20.79
N ASP A 398 7.21 2.18 20.87
CA ASP A 398 7.95 2.01 22.12
C ASP A 398 8.52 3.36 22.60
N GLY A 399 8.29 3.68 23.87
CA GLY A 399 8.66 4.98 24.46
C GLY A 399 7.69 6.12 24.14
N TYR A 400 6.46 5.81 23.69
CA TYR A 400 5.39 6.79 23.48
C TYR A 400 4.13 6.40 24.27
N VAL A 401 3.34 7.41 24.64
CA VAL A 401 1.98 7.29 25.17
C VAL A 401 0.97 7.85 24.17
N ILE A 402 -0.30 7.55 24.38
CA ILE A 402 -1.41 7.92 23.51
C ILE A 402 -2.17 9.08 24.14
N SER A 403 -2.35 10.16 23.42
CA SER A 403 -3.22 11.28 23.79
C SER A 403 -4.45 11.29 22.88
N LEU A 404 -5.60 10.87 23.41
CA LEU A 404 -6.91 10.84 22.76
C LEU A 404 -7.68 12.14 23.07
N ASN A 405 -8.27 12.77 22.06
CA ASN A 405 -9.02 14.02 22.15
C ASN A 405 -10.37 13.87 21.45
N PHE A 406 -11.47 14.03 22.19
CA PHE A 406 -12.81 14.02 21.60
C PHE A 406 -13.10 15.37 20.94
N THR A 407 -13.30 15.38 19.63
CA THR A 407 -13.70 16.58 18.86
C THR A 407 -15.21 16.68 18.69
N SER A 408 -15.94 15.59 18.88
CA SER A 408 -17.40 15.54 19.02
C SER A 408 -17.80 14.46 20.02
N PHE A 409 -18.90 14.68 20.75
CA PHE A 409 -19.42 13.74 21.74
C PHE A 409 -20.88 14.05 22.05
N ASN A 410 -21.79 13.16 21.64
CA ASN A 410 -23.21 13.18 21.94
C ASN A 410 -23.73 11.74 22.01
N THR A 411 -23.94 11.22 23.21
CA THR A 411 -24.44 9.87 23.47
C THR A 411 -25.63 9.95 24.42
N GLU A 412 -26.50 8.93 24.42
CA GLU A 412 -27.58 8.86 25.39
C GLU A 412 -27.03 8.87 26.82
N LEU A 413 -27.42 9.88 27.59
CA LEU A 413 -26.81 10.19 28.88
C LEU A 413 -26.87 9.02 29.89
N CYS A 414 -27.96 8.26 29.91
CA CYS A 414 -28.21 7.26 30.94
C CYS A 414 -27.69 5.86 30.63
N CYS A 415 -27.36 5.59 29.37
CA CYS A 415 -27.57 4.25 28.85
C CYS A 415 -26.52 3.85 27.80
N ASP A 416 -25.96 4.84 27.10
CA ASP A 416 -24.88 4.64 26.15
C ASP A 416 -23.57 5.21 26.68
N TYR A 417 -22.51 4.43 26.55
CA TYR A 417 -21.27 4.68 27.28
C TYR A 417 -20.04 4.49 26.42
N VAL A 418 -19.09 5.41 26.55
CA VAL A 418 -17.72 5.26 26.05
C VAL A 418 -16.81 5.02 27.24
N TYR A 419 -16.13 3.87 27.27
CA TYR A 419 -15.15 3.49 28.27
C TYR A 419 -13.74 3.65 27.71
N LEU A 420 -12.84 4.19 28.50
CA LEU A 420 -11.42 4.33 28.18
C LEU A 420 -10.61 3.45 29.12
N TYR A 421 -9.81 2.54 28.59
CA TYR A 421 -8.96 1.63 29.35
C TYR A 421 -7.48 1.85 29.04
N ASP A 422 -6.64 1.91 30.07
CA ASP A 422 -5.18 2.13 29.96
C ASP A 422 -4.44 0.81 29.68
N GLY A 423 -4.66 0.25 28.51
CA GLY A 423 -4.06 -1.01 28.10
C GLY A 423 -4.79 -1.68 26.94
N PRO A 424 -4.46 -2.95 26.65
CA PRO A 424 -4.87 -3.59 25.42
C PRO A 424 -6.33 -4.04 25.34
N ASP A 425 -7.05 -4.07 26.45
CA ASP A 425 -8.42 -4.59 26.50
C ASP A 425 -9.15 -4.15 27.78
N GLU A 426 -10.40 -4.60 27.95
CA GLU A 426 -11.28 -4.31 29.10
C GLU A 426 -10.79 -4.87 30.44
N SER A 427 -9.79 -5.77 30.45
CA SER A 427 -9.15 -6.24 31.69
C SER A 427 -8.13 -5.23 32.23
N SER A 428 -7.78 -4.23 31.42
CA SER A 428 -6.85 -3.15 31.77
C SER A 428 -7.52 -2.13 32.71
N PRO A 429 -6.73 -1.30 33.43
CA PRO A 429 -7.29 -0.28 34.32
C PRO A 429 -8.22 0.70 33.57
N LEU A 430 -9.46 0.84 34.04
CA LEU A 430 -10.40 1.82 33.51
C LEU A 430 -9.91 3.23 33.85
N ILE A 431 -9.69 4.06 32.83
CA ILE A 431 -9.39 5.49 32.95
C ILE A 431 -10.70 6.22 33.27
N GLN A 432 -11.71 6.06 32.41
CA GLN A 432 -12.96 6.80 32.56
C GLN A 432 -14.13 6.15 31.81
N ARG A 433 -15.36 6.39 32.30
CA ARG A 433 -16.63 6.11 31.61
C ARG A 433 -17.33 7.43 31.28
N LEU A 434 -17.73 7.61 30.03
CA LEU A 434 -18.28 8.85 29.46
C LEU A 434 -19.69 8.59 28.89
N SER A 435 -20.60 9.55 29.03
CA SER A 435 -21.94 9.56 28.39
C SER A 435 -22.48 11.00 28.29
N GLY A 436 -23.52 11.25 27.48
CA GLY A 436 -24.08 12.59 27.29
C GLY A 436 -23.32 13.44 26.27
N THR A 437 -23.24 14.76 26.49
CA THR A 437 -22.70 15.74 25.52
C THR A 437 -21.50 16.56 26.02
N GLU A 438 -21.06 16.37 27.27
CA GLU A 438 -20.15 17.31 27.94
C GLU A 438 -18.66 17.12 27.58
N PHE A 439 -18.31 16.10 26.80
CA PHE A 439 -16.92 15.68 26.60
C PHE A 439 -16.24 16.20 25.33
N VAL A 440 -16.90 17.08 24.57
CA VAL A 440 -16.30 17.77 23.42
C VAL A 440 -15.11 18.62 23.87
N GLY A 441 -13.95 18.42 23.23
CA GLY A 441 -12.68 19.06 23.57
C GLY A 441 -11.90 18.39 24.70
N SER A 442 -12.44 17.34 25.33
CA SER A 442 -11.73 16.62 26.40
C SER A 442 -10.55 15.83 25.85
N THR A 443 -9.46 15.76 26.62
CA THR A 443 -8.24 15.03 26.25
C THR A 443 -7.85 14.05 27.36
N TRP A 444 -7.48 12.84 26.96
CA TRP A 444 -7.12 11.74 27.85
C TRP A 444 -5.79 11.13 27.40
N THR A 445 -4.88 10.90 28.33
CA THR A 445 -3.56 10.35 28.03
C THR A 445 -3.37 9.00 28.72
N SER A 446 -2.94 7.99 27.96
CA SER A 446 -2.57 6.69 28.51
C SER A 446 -1.27 6.79 29.34
N LYS A 447 -1.04 5.84 30.26
CA LYS A 447 0.25 5.72 30.96
C LYS A 447 1.19 4.77 30.22
N GLY A 448 0.62 3.78 29.54
CA GLY A 448 1.34 2.83 28.72
C GLY A 448 1.31 3.18 27.24
N ARG A 449 1.95 2.34 26.45
CA ARG A 449 1.90 2.43 24.97
C ARG A 449 0.59 1.91 24.39
N SER A 450 -0.44 1.60 25.17
CA SER A 450 -1.73 1.08 24.68
C SER A 450 -2.92 1.74 25.40
N LEU A 451 -4.02 1.94 24.69
CA LEU A 451 -5.28 2.55 25.12
C LEU A 451 -6.44 1.87 24.37
N THR A 452 -7.45 1.40 25.08
CA THR A 452 -8.65 0.81 24.47
C THR A 452 -9.87 1.71 24.71
N VAL A 453 -10.62 2.01 23.65
CA VAL A 453 -11.89 2.75 23.70
C VAL A 453 -13.01 1.75 23.42
N LEU A 454 -13.94 1.56 24.35
CA LEU A 454 -15.11 0.70 24.17
C LEU A 454 -16.37 1.56 24.16
N PHE A 455 -17.13 1.51 23.07
CA PHE A 455 -18.46 2.11 22.99
C PHE A 455 -19.54 1.04 23.13
N THR A 456 -20.50 1.28 24.00
CA THR A 456 -21.69 0.43 24.15
C THR A 456 -22.96 1.25 24.04
N SER A 457 -23.95 0.75 23.31
CA SER A 457 -25.31 1.30 23.32
C SER A 457 -26.36 0.30 23.77
N ASP A 458 -27.47 0.80 24.33
CA ASP A 458 -28.61 0.00 24.75
C ASP A 458 -29.61 -0.24 23.59
N ASN A 459 -30.81 -0.75 23.85
CA ASN A 459 -31.76 -1.09 22.79
C ASN A 459 -32.67 0.06 22.33
N ASN A 460 -32.49 1.28 22.85
CA ASN A 460 -33.29 2.47 22.56
C ASN A 460 -32.40 3.71 22.44
N ILE A 461 -33.03 4.82 21.97
CA ILE A 461 -32.48 6.19 21.88
C ILE A 461 -31.03 6.28 21.36
N VAL A 462 -30.92 6.74 20.11
CA VAL A 462 -29.62 7.02 19.50
C VAL A 462 -29.40 8.50 19.33
N GLU A 463 -28.15 8.92 19.49
CA GLU A 463 -27.67 10.28 19.31
C GLU A 463 -26.54 10.30 18.26
N GLN A 464 -25.97 11.47 17.98
CA GLN A 464 -24.94 11.66 16.94
C GLN A 464 -23.65 10.83 17.17
N GLY A 465 -23.38 10.43 18.40
CA GLY A 465 -22.19 9.68 18.78
C GLY A 465 -20.97 10.57 18.97
N PHE A 466 -19.78 10.05 18.68
CA PHE A 466 -18.54 10.75 19.00
C PHE A 466 -17.51 10.66 17.87
N MET A 467 -16.62 11.64 17.86
CA MET A 467 -15.39 11.63 17.07
C MET A 467 -14.24 11.96 18.01
N ALA A 468 -13.15 11.20 17.94
CA ALA A 468 -11.96 11.42 18.71
C ALA A 468 -10.70 11.27 17.86
N ASN A 469 -9.89 12.32 17.83
CA ASN A 469 -8.54 12.23 17.28
C ASN A 469 -7.57 11.71 18.33
N PHE A 470 -6.52 11.02 17.94
CA PHE A 470 -5.42 10.72 18.86
C PHE A 470 -4.06 11.03 18.25
N THR A 471 -3.11 11.27 19.14
CA THR A 471 -1.70 11.50 18.80
C THR A 471 -0.82 10.66 19.71
N GLN A 472 0.36 10.30 19.24
CA GLN A 472 1.38 9.72 20.08
C GLN A 472 2.27 10.83 20.64
N GLN A 473 2.48 10.81 21.95
CA GLN A 473 3.39 11.72 22.63
C GLN A 473 4.56 10.91 23.14
N ARG A 474 5.77 11.34 22.80
CA ARG A 474 6.97 10.67 23.31
C ARG A 474 6.96 10.76 24.83
N LEU A 475 7.14 9.62 25.50
CA LEU A 475 7.55 9.61 26.90
C LEU A 475 8.95 10.23 26.92
N ILE A 476 8.99 11.54 27.11
CA ILE A 476 10.22 12.21 27.46
C ILE A 476 10.46 11.77 28.89
N ASP A 477 11.30 10.74 29.06
CA ASP A 477 11.87 10.46 30.36
C ASP A 477 12.49 11.77 30.86
N PRO A 478 12.00 12.37 31.96
CA PRO A 478 12.56 13.61 32.47
C PRO A 478 14.07 13.48 32.73
N CYS A 479 14.55 12.26 33.01
CA CYS A 479 15.95 11.94 33.18
C CYS A 479 16.75 11.83 31.87
N SER A 480 16.11 11.78 30.69
CA SER A 480 16.83 11.74 29.41
C SER A 480 17.52 13.05 29.05
N LYS A 481 17.15 14.15 29.71
CA LYS A 481 17.73 15.50 29.49
C LYS A 481 18.79 15.87 30.53
N ILE A 482 18.90 15.10 31.62
CA ILE A 482 19.83 15.36 32.72
C ILE A 482 20.89 14.26 32.74
N SER A 483 22.16 14.67 32.77
CA SER A 483 23.29 13.74 32.93
C SER A 483 23.85 13.89 34.34
N CYS A 484 23.60 12.90 35.21
CA CYS A 484 24.20 12.85 36.54
C CYS A 484 25.66 12.37 36.43
N HIS A 485 26.59 13.16 36.97
CA HIS A 485 28.02 12.86 36.96
C HIS A 485 28.40 11.90 38.11
N ASN A 486 29.63 11.37 38.04
CA ASN A 486 30.26 10.58 39.11
C ASN A 486 29.42 9.40 39.64
N GLY A 487 28.67 8.75 38.75
CA GLY A 487 27.83 7.59 39.07
C GLY A 487 26.52 7.94 39.79
N GLY A 488 26.12 9.21 39.84
CA GLY A 488 24.78 9.61 40.32
C GLY A 488 23.67 9.01 39.45
N THR A 489 22.50 8.76 40.06
CA THR A 489 21.33 8.21 39.38
C THR A 489 20.23 9.26 39.32
N CYS A 490 19.67 9.51 38.14
CA CYS A 490 18.53 10.41 38.02
C CYS A 490 17.25 9.71 38.50
N VAL A 491 16.46 10.42 39.29
CA VAL A 491 15.14 9.99 39.76
C VAL A 491 14.12 11.11 39.52
N THR A 492 12.84 10.78 39.50
CA THR A 492 11.76 11.75 39.32
C THR A 492 10.86 11.79 40.54
N ASP A 493 10.53 13.00 41.01
CA ASP A 493 9.42 13.25 41.94
C ASP A 493 8.36 14.08 41.20
N GLY A 494 7.19 13.50 40.95
CA GLY A 494 6.09 14.19 40.27
C GLY A 494 6.46 14.87 38.93
N ASN A 495 7.28 14.21 38.10
CA ASN A 495 7.86 14.69 36.82
C ASN A 495 9.02 15.70 36.91
N ASN A 496 9.54 16.05 38.10
CA ASN A 496 10.74 16.88 38.20
C ASN A 496 11.98 15.97 38.34
N PRO A 497 12.93 15.98 37.39
CA PRO A 497 14.11 15.12 37.45
C PRO A 497 15.18 15.69 38.39
N GLU A 498 15.71 14.85 39.28
CA GLU A 498 16.74 15.18 40.27
C GLU A 498 17.84 14.10 40.28
N CYS A 499 19.12 14.50 40.37
CA CYS A 499 20.21 13.56 40.53
C CYS A 499 20.39 13.13 41.99
N LYS A 500 20.25 11.82 42.26
CA LYS A 500 20.68 11.21 43.52
C LYS A 500 22.16 10.85 43.44
N CYS A 501 22.98 11.60 44.15
CA CYS A 501 24.42 11.43 44.14
C CYS A 501 24.87 10.22 44.96
N THR A 502 25.92 9.57 44.47
CA THR A 502 26.70 8.62 45.26
C THR A 502 27.32 9.35 46.45
N ALA A 503 27.57 8.63 47.55
CA ALA A 503 27.80 9.27 48.85
C ALA A 503 28.96 10.26 48.90
N CYS A 504 29.97 10.10 48.04
CA CYS A 504 31.12 11.01 47.93
C CYS A 504 30.93 12.24 47.05
N TYR A 505 29.72 12.48 46.54
CA TYR A 505 29.45 13.57 45.61
C TYR A 505 28.21 14.37 46.04
N THR A 506 28.14 15.61 45.60
CA THR A 506 27.06 16.58 45.84
C THR A 506 26.94 17.52 44.62
N GLY A 507 26.01 18.47 44.68
CA GLY A 507 25.68 19.36 43.56
C GLY A 507 24.42 18.91 42.83
N GLU A 508 23.91 19.77 41.95
CA GLU A 508 22.65 19.55 41.22
C GLU A 508 22.75 18.35 40.26
N PHE A 509 23.94 18.12 39.71
CA PHE A 509 24.25 17.04 38.77
C PHE A 509 25.34 16.09 39.31
N CYS A 510 25.58 16.09 40.63
CA CYS A 510 26.64 15.29 41.28
C CYS A 510 28.06 15.58 40.78
N GLU A 511 28.28 16.82 40.34
CA GLU A 511 29.53 17.32 39.77
C GLU A 511 30.58 17.68 40.84
N ILE A 512 30.17 17.87 42.09
CA ILE A 512 31.03 18.32 43.18
C ILE A 512 31.47 17.12 44.02
N SER A 513 32.77 16.83 44.06
CA SER A 513 33.32 15.84 45.01
C SER A 513 33.30 16.39 46.43
N LYS A 514 32.76 15.62 47.38
CA LYS A 514 32.91 15.94 48.80
C LYS A 514 34.39 15.89 49.18
N PRO A 515 34.84 16.75 50.13
CA PRO A 515 36.21 16.70 50.62
C PRO A 515 36.52 15.31 51.15
N ASN A 516 37.63 14.71 50.72
CA ASN A 516 38.09 13.43 51.24
C ASN A 516 38.27 13.58 52.76
N PRO A 517 37.58 12.81 53.61
CA PRO A 517 37.69 12.93 55.07
C PRO A 517 39.14 12.80 55.58
N CYS A 518 39.99 12.08 54.85
CA CYS A 518 41.41 11.93 55.14
C CYS A 518 42.30 13.07 54.61
N SER A 519 41.82 13.98 53.75
CA SER A 519 42.65 15.05 53.17
C SER A 519 43.10 16.11 54.20
N ASN A 520 42.33 16.33 55.28
CA ASN A 520 42.72 17.16 56.42
C ASN A 520 43.24 16.34 57.62
N SER A 521 43.43 15.03 57.46
CA SER A 521 43.82 14.12 58.55
C SER A 521 45.34 14.00 58.72
N SER A 522 46.13 14.93 58.17
CA SER A 522 47.58 14.92 58.31
C SER A 522 47.97 14.98 59.80
N GLY A 523 48.44 13.85 60.35
CA GLY A 523 48.75 13.68 61.77
C GLY A 523 47.67 13.00 62.63
N MET A 524 46.53 12.58 62.06
CA MET A 524 45.47 11.84 62.77
C MET A 524 45.88 10.41 63.11
N CYS A 525 46.48 9.70 62.15
CA CYS A 525 46.98 8.35 62.35
C CYS A 525 48.48 8.39 62.66
N GLN A 526 48.85 7.94 63.86
CA GLN A 526 50.23 7.96 64.34
C GLN A 526 50.96 6.64 63.99
N ASN A 527 52.28 6.60 64.18
CA ASN A 527 53.11 5.39 64.08
C ASN A 527 52.99 4.62 62.74
N GLY A 528 52.84 5.33 61.63
CA GLY A 528 52.70 4.74 60.30
C GLY A 528 51.31 4.17 60.00
N GLY A 529 50.28 4.49 60.80
CA GLY A 529 48.90 4.16 60.49
C GLY A 529 48.38 4.87 59.24
N THR A 530 47.53 4.19 58.48
CA THR A 530 46.93 4.73 57.24
C THR A 530 45.49 5.19 57.52
N CYS A 531 45.14 6.41 57.10
CA CYS A 531 43.75 6.88 57.20
C CYS A 531 42.90 6.20 56.13
N VAL A 532 41.77 5.65 56.54
CA VAL A 532 40.75 5.03 55.71
C VAL A 532 39.38 5.61 56.08
N PHE A 533 38.46 5.68 55.13
CA PHE A 533 37.09 6.13 55.38
C PHE A 533 36.12 5.22 54.63
N ASP A 534 34.85 5.25 55.01
CA ASP A 534 33.84 4.43 54.34
C ASP A 534 33.47 5.06 52.98
N ASN A 535 33.85 4.38 51.90
CA ASN A 535 33.52 4.80 50.54
C ASN A 535 32.01 4.76 50.26
N ALA A 536 31.21 4.01 51.03
CA ALA A 536 29.77 3.89 50.85
C ALA A 536 28.98 5.07 51.44
N THR A 537 29.51 5.75 52.47
CA THR A 537 28.89 6.92 53.12
C THR A 537 29.68 8.21 52.89
N CYS A 538 30.93 8.09 52.45
CA CYS A 538 31.91 9.17 52.38
C CYS A 538 32.06 9.94 53.70
N SER A 539 31.90 9.22 54.81
CA SER A 539 32.05 9.71 56.17
C SER A 539 33.02 8.81 56.96
N ASP A 540 33.25 9.17 58.22
CA ASP A 540 33.91 8.31 59.22
C ASP A 540 35.36 7.92 58.89
N ALA A 541 36.23 8.93 58.80
CA ALA A 541 37.67 8.70 58.77
C ALA A 541 38.13 7.94 60.04
N SER A 542 38.86 6.85 59.82
CA SER A 542 39.42 5.98 60.85
C SER A 542 40.85 5.56 60.49
N CYS A 543 41.60 5.09 61.48
CA CYS A 543 42.99 4.70 61.27
C CYS A 543 43.13 3.18 61.21
N GLN A 544 43.74 2.70 60.12
CA GLN A 544 44.23 1.34 60.01
C GLN A 544 45.67 1.29 60.51
N CYS A 545 45.87 0.65 61.67
CA CYS A 545 47.16 0.64 62.35
C CYS A 545 48.13 -0.41 61.79
N ALA A 546 49.43 -0.11 61.85
CA ALA A 546 50.48 -1.08 61.60
C ALA A 546 50.47 -2.19 62.68
N ALA A 547 51.00 -3.37 62.36
CA ALA A 547 50.82 -4.61 63.15
C ALA A 547 51.19 -4.52 64.65
N SER A 548 52.03 -3.58 65.06
CA SER A 548 52.46 -3.39 66.45
C SER A 548 51.71 -2.27 67.19
N PHE A 549 50.67 -1.69 66.60
CA PHE A 549 49.94 -0.55 67.17
C PHE A 549 48.41 -0.74 67.12
N SER A 550 47.71 -0.12 68.07
CA SER A 550 46.25 -0.17 68.22
C SER A 550 45.66 1.15 68.71
N GLY A 551 44.33 1.19 68.85
CA GLY A 551 43.57 2.38 69.25
C GLY A 551 43.10 3.22 68.06
N PRO A 552 42.15 4.15 68.27
CA PRO A 552 41.47 4.88 67.19
C PRO A 552 42.39 5.81 66.38
N PHE A 553 43.58 6.13 66.91
CA PHE A 553 44.59 6.98 66.27
C PHE A 553 45.95 6.28 66.11
N CYS A 554 46.02 4.95 66.34
CA CYS A 554 47.25 4.15 66.29
C CYS A 554 48.36 4.62 67.25
N ASN A 555 47.97 5.16 68.40
CA ASN A 555 48.88 5.72 69.41
C ASN A 555 49.24 4.73 70.54
N GLN A 556 48.68 3.52 70.55
CA GLN A 556 48.95 2.51 71.57
C GLN A 556 49.79 1.38 70.99
N HIS A 557 50.74 0.83 71.76
CA HIS A 557 51.51 -0.35 71.37
C HIS A 557 50.73 -1.63 71.71
N THR A 558 50.66 -2.58 70.78
CA THR A 558 50.15 -3.93 71.09
C THR A 558 51.24 -4.68 71.86
N SER A 559 50.91 -5.07 73.10
CA SER A 559 51.84 -5.72 74.06
C SER A 559 52.22 -7.13 73.64
#